data_AF-A0A1V9H915-F1
#
_entry.id   AF-A0A1V9H915-F1
#
_cell.length_a   1.000
_cell.length_b   1.000
_cell.length_c   1.000
_cell.angle_alpha   90.00
_cell.angle_beta   90.00
_cell.angle_gamma   90.00
#
_symmetry.space_group_name_H-M   'P 1'
#
loop_
_entity.id
_entity.type
_entity.pdbx_description
1 polymer ?
#
loop_
_entity_poly.entity_id
_entity_poly.type
_entity_poly.pdbx_seq_one_letter_code
_entity_poly.pdbx_strand_id
1 'polypeptide(L)'
;MESSQKAPVRDMAVLCSLAELPDGSLRVILDDVRKGHGPGTWVSESLFTFNDYPSGCLSDLASVPEAELADVGYNVLARLLANNRLGT
;
A
#
# COMPACT_ATOMS: atom_id res chain seq x y z
N MET A 1 -3.40 -25.23 17.46
CA MET A 1 -2.77 -24.89 16.17
C MET A 1 -3.91 -24.57 15.23
N GLU A 2 -4.26 -23.29 15.12
CA GLU A 2 -5.40 -22.91 14.28
C GLU A 2 -5.05 -23.22 12.83
N SER A 3 -5.90 -24.02 12.18
CA SER A 3 -5.82 -24.28 10.75
C SER A 3 -6.01 -22.93 10.06
N SER A 4 -4.96 -22.42 9.42
CA SER A 4 -5.06 -21.25 8.55
C SER A 4 -5.99 -21.63 7.40
N GLN A 5 -7.28 -21.33 7.56
CA GLN A 5 -8.25 -21.48 6.49
C GLN A 5 -7.83 -20.52 5.38
N LYS A 6 -7.46 -21.08 4.24
CA LYS A 6 -7.02 -20.31 3.09
C LYS A 6 -8.19 -19.49 2.57
N ALA A 7 -8.24 -18.21 2.93
CA ALA A 7 -9.25 -17.28 2.41
C ALA A 7 -8.98 -17.00 0.92
N PRO A 8 -10.02 -16.95 0.07
CA PRO A 8 -9.85 -16.56 -1.32
C PRO A 8 -9.44 -15.08 -1.41
N VAL A 9 -8.25 -14.83 -1.94
CA VAL A 9 -7.76 -13.47 -2.20
C VAL A 9 -8.55 -12.90 -3.38
N ARG A 10 -9.10 -11.69 -3.22
CA ARG A 10 -9.84 -10.98 -4.27
C ARG A 10 -8.91 -10.53 -5.41
N ASP A 11 -9.50 -9.99 -6.48
CA ASP A 11 -8.76 -9.65 -7.70
C ASP A 11 -8.11 -8.27 -7.67
N MET A 12 -8.48 -7.44 -6.71
CA MET A 12 -7.93 -6.10 -6.48
C MET A 12 -7.07 -6.07 -5.22
N ALA A 13 -5.94 -5.36 -5.29
CA ALA A 13 -5.05 -5.12 -4.17
C ALA A 13 -4.50 -3.69 -4.19
N VAL A 14 -3.94 -3.27 -3.06
CA VAL A 14 -3.11 -2.07 -2.95
C VAL A 14 -1.66 -2.53 -2.89
N LEU A 15 -0.86 -2.13 -3.87
CA LEU A 15 0.58 -2.37 -3.92
C LEU A 15 1.29 -1.19 -3.25
N CYS A 16 2.01 -1.46 -2.16
CA CYS A 16 2.89 -0.49 -1.53
C CYS A 16 4.29 -0.65 -2.12
N SER A 17 4.85 0.42 -2.70
CA SER A 17 6.23 0.44 -3.20
C SER A 17 7.00 1.63 -2.62
N LEU A 18 8.33 1.54 -2.68
CA LEU A 18 9.24 2.55 -2.18
C LEU A 18 10.15 2.99 -3.32
N ALA A 19 10.25 4.29 -3.54
CA ALA A 19 11.18 4.87 -4.49
C ALA A 19 12.14 5.84 -3.77
N GLU A 20 13.41 5.83 -4.17
CA GLU A 20 14.38 6.84 -3.76
C GLU A 20 14.34 8.00 -4.74
N LEU A 21 14.22 9.22 -4.22
CA LEU A 21 14.21 10.45 -5.02
C LEU A 21 15.65 11.00 -5.18
N PRO A 22 15.92 11.87 -6.17
CA PRO A 22 17.28 12.35 -6.46
C PRO A 22 17.97 13.09 -5.31
N ASP A 23 17.20 13.63 -4.36
CA ASP A 23 17.70 14.30 -3.15
C ASP A 23 17.94 13.35 -1.96
N GLY A 24 17.76 12.04 -2.17
CA GLY A 24 17.91 11.00 -1.15
C GLY A 24 16.70 10.88 -0.21
N SER A 25 15.61 11.60 -0.47
CA SER A 25 14.33 11.36 0.19
C SER A 25 13.66 10.08 -0.34
N LEU A 26 12.72 9.54 0.42
CA LEU A 26 12.01 8.31 0.09
C LEU A 26 10.53 8.61 -0.20
N ARG A 27 10.02 8.10 -1.31
CA ARG A 27 8.61 8.16 -1.67
C ARG A 27 7.95 6.82 -1.43
N VAL A 28 6.99 6.78 -0.51
CA VAL A 28 6.08 5.63 -0.34
C VAL A 28 4.92 5.80 -1.30
N ILE A 29 4.76 4.87 -2.23
CA ILE A 29 3.73 4.89 -3.27
C ILE A 29 2.70 3.81 -2.95
N LEU A 30 1.42 4.16 -3.10
CA LEU A 30 0.32 3.23 -3.01
C LEU A 30 -0.40 3.17 -4.36
N ASP A 31 -0.30 2.02 -5.02
CA ASP A 31 -0.90 1.74 -6.32
C ASP A 31 -2.08 0.79 -6.19
N ASP A 32 -3.16 1.04 -6.93
CA ASP A 32 -4.22 0.05 -7.08
C ASP A 32 -3.84 -0.88 -8.22
N VAL A 33 -3.85 -2.17 -7.92
CA VAL A 33 -3.46 -3.21 -8.86
C VAL A 33 -4.53 -4.27 -8.96
N ARG A 34 -4.66 -4.84 -10.15
CA ARG A 34 -5.51 -6.00 -10.42
C ARG A 34 -4.64 -7.22 -10.71
N LYS A 35 -5.12 -8.42 -10.37
CA LYS A 35 -4.45 -9.64 -10.82
C LYS A 35 -4.30 -9.65 -12.33
N GLY A 36 -3.08 -9.90 -12.78
CA GLY A 36 -2.77 -10.12 -14.18
C GLY A 36 -3.11 -11.54 -14.64
N HIS A 37 -2.86 -11.80 -15.92
CA HIS A 37 -3.15 -13.09 -16.54
C HIS A 37 -2.18 -14.21 -16.11
N GLY A 38 -1.00 -13.87 -15.59
CA GLY A 38 -0.01 -14.83 -15.10
C GLY A 38 -0.12 -15.10 -13.60
N PRO A 39 0.25 -16.30 -13.12
CA PRO A 39 0.33 -16.58 -11.70
C PRO A 39 1.24 -15.58 -10.97
N GLY A 40 0.71 -14.95 -9.91
CA GLY A 40 1.45 -13.97 -9.11
C GLY A 40 1.68 -12.62 -9.79
N THR A 41 1.12 -12.40 -10.98
CA THR A 41 1.25 -11.12 -11.68
C THR A 41 0.19 -10.14 -11.23
N TRP A 42 0.58 -8.87 -11.12
CA TRP A 42 -0.29 -7.74 -10.85
C TRP A 42 -0.10 -6.71 -11.96
N VAL A 43 -1.19 -6.10 -12.40
CA VAL A 43 -1.20 -5.06 -13.43
C VAL A 43 -1.72 -3.79 -12.77
N SER A 44 -1.00 -2.68 -12.99
CA SER A 44 -1.41 -1.36 -12.51
C SER A 44 -2.79 -1.01 -13.08
N GLU A 45 -3.70 -0.60 -12.20
CA GLU A 45 -5.02 -0.10 -12.56
C GLU A 45 -5.08 1.42 -12.38
N SER A 46 -4.57 1.95 -11.28
CA SER A 46 -4.44 3.39 -11.05
C SER A 46 -3.30 3.71 -10.08
N LEU A 47 -2.49 4.72 -10.42
CA LEU A 47 -1.50 5.36 -9.55
C LEU A 47 -2.10 6.66 -9.06
N PHE A 48 -2.22 6.86 -7.73
CA PHE A 48 -2.83 8.10 -7.24
C PHE A 48 -2.18 8.73 -6.01
N THR A 49 -1.63 7.96 -5.07
CA THR A 49 -1.18 8.54 -3.80
C THR A 49 0.25 8.15 -3.46
N PHE A 50 1.03 9.14 -3.05
CA PHE A 50 2.35 8.95 -2.49
C PHE A 50 2.57 9.90 -1.32
N ASN A 51 3.43 9.48 -0.39
CA ASN A 51 3.94 10.31 0.69
C ASN A 51 5.47 10.36 0.56
N ASP A 52 6.02 11.58 0.60
CA ASP A 52 7.46 11.81 0.56
C ASP A 52 7.99 11.99 1.97
N TYR A 53 9.03 11.25 2.30
CA TYR A 53 9.72 11.25 3.58
C TYR A 53 11.14 11.76 3.39
N PRO A 54 11.57 12.79 4.12
CA PRO A 54 12.96 13.26 4.07
C PRO A 54 13.96 12.13 4.32
N SER A 55 15.17 12.28 3.79
CA SER A 55 16.23 11.29 4.00
C SER A 55 16.45 11.00 5.49
N GLY A 56 16.55 9.72 5.84
CA GLY A 56 16.70 9.28 7.23
C GLY A 56 15.42 9.33 8.09
N CYS A 57 14.32 9.94 7.63
CA CYS A 57 13.06 10.01 8.41
C CYS A 57 12.51 8.62 8.73
N LEU A 58 12.45 7.73 7.74
CA LEU A 58 11.95 6.35 7.92
C LEU A 58 12.96 5.40 8.62
N SER A 59 14.14 5.88 9.02
CA SER A 59 15.11 5.05 9.76
C SER A 59 14.68 4.76 11.20
N ASP A 60 13.81 5.62 11.76
CA ASP A 60 13.17 5.42 13.05
C ASP A 60 11.67 5.77 12.93
N LEU A 61 10.84 4.75 12.75
CA LEU A 61 9.39 4.94 12.64
C LEU A 61 8.76 5.54 13.91
N ALA A 62 9.40 5.43 15.07
CA ALA A 62 8.90 6.07 16.30
C ALA A 62 9.03 7.60 16.26
N SER A 63 9.87 8.13 15.36
CA SER A 63 10.01 9.57 15.13
C SER A 63 8.95 10.15 14.18
N VAL A 64 8.21 9.29 13.46
CA VAL A 64 7.13 9.69 12.57
C VAL A 64 5.86 9.93 13.40
N PRO A 65 5.10 11.02 13.18
CA PRO A 65 3.86 11.26 13.89
C PRO A 65 2.88 10.09 13.76
N GLU A 66 2.28 9.66 14.87
CA GLU A 66 1.30 8.56 14.88
C GLU A 66 0.15 8.80 13.89
N ALA A 67 -0.34 10.04 13.80
CA ALA A 67 -1.39 10.42 12.87
C ALA A 67 -1.00 10.15 11.40
N GLU A 68 0.26 10.40 11.04
CA GLU A 68 0.75 10.16 9.69
C GLU A 68 0.85 8.66 9.38
N LEU A 69 1.32 7.85 10.33
CA LEU A 69 1.33 6.39 10.21
C LEU A 69 -0.09 5.81 10.12
N ALA A 70 -1.02 6.35 10.91
CA ALA A 70 -2.43 5.98 10.89
C ALA A 70 -3.08 6.32 9.55
N ASP A 71 -2.76 7.48 8.95
CA ASP A 71 -3.27 7.89 7.64
C ASP A 71 -2.84 6.92 6.53
N VAL A 72 -1.60 6.39 6.58
CA VAL A 72 -1.15 5.34 5.64
C VAL A 72 -2.02 4.09 5.79
N GLY A 73 -2.26 3.64 7.02
CA GLY A 73 -3.12 2.48 7.29
C GLY A 73 -4.56 2.70 6.84
N TYR A 74 -5.13 3.88 7.10
CA TYR A 74 -6.46 4.26 6.67
C TYR A 74 -6.57 4.23 5.14
N ASN A 75 -5.61 4.84 4.42
CA ASN A 75 -5.60 4.85 2.96
C ASN A 75 -5.58 3.45 2.35
N VAL A 76 -4.76 2.54 2.89
CA VAL A 76 -4.70 1.15 2.44
C VAL A 76 -6.04 0.45 2.65
N LEU A 77 -6.63 0.56 3.83
CA LEU A 77 -7.90 -0.10 4.15
C LEU A 77 -9.07 0.46 3.34
N ALA A 78 -9.18 1.79 3.22
CA ALA A 78 -10.23 2.44 2.46
C ALA A 78 -10.20 2.01 0.98
N ARG A 79 -9.01 1.96 0.37
CA ARG A 79 -8.83 1.53 -1.02
C ARG A 79 -9.12 0.05 -1.22
N LEU A 80 -8.67 -0.81 -0.30
CA LEU A 80 -9.02 -2.23 -0.34
C LEU A 80 -10.54 -2.45 -0.28
N LEU A 81 -11.26 -1.71 0.57
CA LEU A 81 -12.72 -1.80 0.66
C LEU A 81 -13.40 -1.28 -0.61
N ALA A 82 -13.00 -0.11 -1.11
CA ALA A 82 -13.57 0.50 -2.31
C ALA A 82 -13.36 -0.39 -3.54
N ASN A 83 -12.12 -0.80 -3.81
CA ASN A 83 -11.80 -1.60 -5.01
C ASN A 83 -12.39 -3.01 -4.97
N ASN A 84 -12.63 -3.56 -3.78
CA ASN A 84 -13.27 -4.86 -3.62
C ASN A 84 -14.78 -4.80 -3.40
N ARG A 85 -15.40 -3.60 -3.48
CA ARG A 85 -16.83 -3.37 -3.30
C ARG A 85 -17.35 -3.85 -1.94
N LEU A 86 -16.56 -3.62 -0.90
CA LEU A 86 -16.85 -3.98 0.50
C LEU A 86 -17.08 -2.75 1.40
N GLY A 87 -16.98 -1.53 0.84
CA GLY A 87 -17.35 -0.27 1.47
C GLY A 87 -18.54 0.38 0.76
N THR A 88 -19.14 1.40 1.39
CA THR A 88 -20.27 2.19 0.86
C THR A 88 -19.91 2.97 -0.40
#